data_AF-A8YAB1-F1
#
_entry.id   AF-A8YAB1-F1
#
_cell.length_a   1.000
_cell.length_b   1.000
_cell.length_c   1.000
_cell.angle_alpha   90.00
_cell.angle_beta   90.00
_cell.angle_gamma   90.00
#
_symmetry.space_group_name_H-M   'P 1'
#
loop_
_entity.id
_entity.type
_entity.pdbx_description
1 polymer ?
#
loop_
_entity_poly.entity_id
_entity_poly.type
_entity_poly.pdbx_seq_one_letter_code
_entity_poly.pdbx_strand_id
1 'polypeptide(L)'
;MLIPFFFICVTTNASLASIRAWMSVMDLEIWYYVADSDSGLQIIDISNPTNPTLKGNYDTSGTPLGVQIVDKYAYLADGDGGLKIIDVSEFTSPQTVTLSISPSSVSEDGTANMAYTFTRSGVTTNALTVNYTVGGTATLNTDYTRTGTTNTVTFAAGSSTATVTVNPTADTIVESNETVILTLATGTGYTVGTTTPVTGTITNDDTSVTLAVAPASVTEDGTTNLVYTFTRTGVTTNPLTVNYTLGGTATLNTDYTRTGTNNTVTFAANSTTAKVTIDPTADTIVENNETVALTLATGTGYTIGTATAVTGTITNDDFSKLSINNITVVEGQNSNAILTVTVDNPNPQPITFNYTTAPINATANVDYTSKTGTITIAPNTSTATISIPILNDNLNEANETFAINLSNPVNATLTNNKGIVTISDTLTANVTTTLPANVENLTLTGSANINGTGNAGNNKITGNSGNNQINGRAGIDTLTGGLGADTFIFQFGQSTISTSDRITDFAINSDKIDLLTQAGNAISAPSNFSRAANSTVTTLQNLINQVFTDANGAITGNQGLGVNSAALVQVTTGAIAGTYLVINDSTAGFQSSSDLLINITGFTGTLPDLGNITVGNFFV
;
A
#
# COMPACT_ATOMS: atom_id res chain seq x y z
N MET A 1 -46.08 -41.43 79.11
CA MET A 1 -47.45 -41.19 79.61
C MET A 1 -48.19 -40.45 78.50
N LEU A 2 -48.85 -41.21 77.61
CA LEU A 2 -49.63 -40.68 76.49
C LEU A 2 -51.04 -41.24 76.63
N ILE A 3 -52.00 -40.32 76.60
CA ILE A 3 -53.43 -40.51 76.78
C ILE A 3 -53.97 -41.20 75.51
N PRO A 4 -54.75 -42.29 75.60
CA PRO A 4 -55.40 -42.85 74.44
C PRO A 4 -56.57 -41.93 74.04
N PHE A 5 -56.45 -41.23 72.91
CA PHE A 5 -57.59 -40.63 72.25
C PHE A 5 -58.40 -41.76 71.59
N PHE A 6 -59.52 -42.13 72.21
CA PHE A 6 -60.57 -42.93 71.58
C PHE A 6 -61.28 -42.05 70.54
N PHE A 7 -61.16 -42.39 69.25
CA PHE A 7 -62.09 -41.88 68.25
C PHE A 7 -63.29 -42.82 68.18
N ILE A 8 -64.47 -42.30 68.53
CA ILE A 8 -65.75 -42.95 68.31
C ILE A 8 -66.18 -42.57 66.88
N CYS A 9 -66.26 -43.58 66.00
CA CYS A 9 -66.99 -43.43 64.74
C CYS A 9 -68.47 -43.25 65.10
N VAL A 10 -69.02 -42.04 64.88
CA VAL A 10 -70.46 -41.82 64.95
C VAL A 10 -71.03 -42.07 63.56
N THR A 11 -71.29 -43.34 63.25
CA THR A 11 -72.36 -43.69 62.33
C THR A 11 -73.44 -44.38 63.15
N THR A 12 -74.65 -43.81 63.10
CA THR A 12 -75.79 -44.28 63.86
C THR A 12 -76.24 -45.65 63.37
N ASN A 13 -76.36 -46.59 64.31
CA ASN A 13 -76.92 -47.95 64.22
C ASN A 13 -76.00 -49.07 63.72
N ALA A 14 -75.24 -49.69 64.62
CA ALA A 14 -75.36 -51.12 64.99
C ALA A 14 -74.26 -51.51 65.99
N SER A 15 -74.41 -52.68 66.60
CA SER A 15 -73.81 -53.17 67.84
C SER A 15 -72.29 -53.17 67.99
N LEU A 16 -71.85 -52.91 69.23
CA LEU A 16 -70.52 -53.13 69.83
C LEU A 16 -69.74 -54.34 69.26
N ALA A 17 -68.85 -54.09 68.30
CA ALA A 17 -67.74 -54.99 67.99
C ALA A 17 -66.50 -54.55 68.79
N SER A 18 -65.92 -55.48 69.54
CA SER A 18 -64.67 -55.32 70.27
C SER A 18 -63.52 -55.06 69.30
N ILE A 19 -63.17 -53.80 69.05
CA ILE A 19 -61.95 -53.42 68.33
C ILE A 19 -60.76 -53.64 69.28
N ARG A 20 -60.13 -54.83 69.21
CA ARG A 20 -58.78 -55.05 69.75
C ARG A 20 -57.77 -54.91 68.61
N ALA A 21 -57.37 -53.68 68.32
CA ALA A 21 -56.22 -53.44 67.45
C ALA A 21 -54.94 -53.49 68.28
N TRP A 22 -54.05 -54.44 67.98
CA TRP A 22 -52.68 -54.43 68.48
C TRP A 22 -51.91 -53.36 67.71
N MET A 23 -51.49 -52.32 68.42
CA MET A 23 -50.81 -51.15 67.86
C MET A 23 -49.32 -51.48 67.67
N SER A 24 -48.90 -51.77 66.45
CA SER A 24 -47.48 -51.76 66.06
C SER A 24 -47.22 -50.44 65.33
N VAL A 25 -46.60 -49.48 66.02
CA VAL A 25 -46.24 -48.18 65.44
C VAL A 25 -44.81 -48.27 64.93
N MET A 26 -44.63 -48.29 63.61
CA MET A 26 -43.39 -47.88 62.98
C MET A 26 -43.71 -47.09 61.71
N ASP A 27 -43.22 -45.85 61.70
CA ASP A 27 -43.05 -44.91 60.59
C ASP A 27 -44.28 -44.37 59.83
N LEU A 28 -44.61 -43.10 60.12
CA LEU A 28 -45.13 -42.07 59.21
C LEU A 28 -46.27 -42.42 58.22
N GLU A 29 -47.13 -43.39 58.51
CA GLU A 29 -48.28 -43.67 57.65
C GLU A 29 -49.52 -42.86 58.03
N ILE A 30 -49.89 -41.98 57.11
CA ILE A 30 -51.12 -41.21 57.01
C ILE A 30 -52.38 -42.09 56.77
N TRP A 31 -52.27 -43.41 56.97
CA TRP A 31 -53.28 -44.40 56.61
C TRP A 31 -53.63 -45.31 57.80
N TYR A 32 -54.92 -45.62 57.94
CA TYR A 32 -55.45 -46.65 58.81
C TYR A 32 -56.05 -47.77 57.96
N TYR A 33 -55.70 -49.00 58.30
CA TYR A 33 -56.22 -50.21 57.67
C TYR A 33 -57.17 -50.90 58.65
N VAL A 34 -58.43 -51.02 58.28
CA VAL A 34 -59.49 -51.57 59.15
C VAL A 34 -60.10 -52.79 58.48
N ALA A 35 -60.13 -53.90 59.21
CA ALA A 35 -60.95 -55.06 58.87
C ALA A 35 -62.40 -54.76 59.29
N ASP A 36 -63.29 -54.54 58.33
CA ASP A 36 -64.71 -54.26 58.55
C ASP A 36 -65.56 -55.49 58.19
N SER A 37 -66.50 -55.88 59.05
CA SER A 37 -67.25 -57.13 58.90
C SER A 37 -68.09 -57.20 57.64
N ASP A 38 -68.53 -56.04 57.13
CA ASP A 38 -69.52 -55.95 56.05
C ASP A 38 -68.90 -55.42 54.75
N SER A 39 -67.73 -54.76 54.85
CA SER A 39 -67.11 -54.01 53.75
C SER A 39 -65.69 -54.47 53.40
N GLY A 40 -65.17 -55.52 54.05
CA GLY A 40 -63.83 -56.06 53.78
C GLY A 40 -62.72 -55.20 54.39
N LEU A 41 -61.57 -55.09 53.70
CA LEU A 41 -60.46 -54.24 54.13
C LEU A 41 -60.72 -52.78 53.70
N GLN A 42 -60.85 -51.87 54.67
CA GLN A 42 -60.98 -50.43 54.45
C GLN A 42 -59.63 -49.73 54.63
N ILE A 43 -59.29 -48.81 53.73
CA ILE A 43 -58.11 -47.94 53.81
C ILE A 43 -58.59 -46.51 54.03
N ILE A 44 -58.21 -45.93 55.16
CA ILE A 44 -58.68 -44.62 55.62
C ILE A 44 -57.49 -43.68 55.71
N ASP A 45 -57.57 -42.52 55.05
CA ASP A 45 -56.60 -41.42 55.23
C ASP A 45 -56.92 -40.68 56.51
N ILE A 46 -55.94 -40.62 57.40
CA ILE A 46 -55.97 -39.94 58.69
C ILE A 46 -54.98 -38.77 58.77
N SER A 47 -54.48 -38.28 57.63
CA SER A 47 -53.63 -37.09 57.57
C SER A 47 -54.25 -35.87 58.25
N ASN A 48 -55.59 -35.80 58.27
CA ASN A 48 -56.34 -34.97 59.20
C ASN A 48 -57.09 -35.85 60.22
N PRO A 49 -56.58 -36.00 61.46
CA PRO A 49 -57.18 -36.86 62.48
C PRO A 49 -58.62 -36.45 62.86
N THR A 50 -58.96 -35.17 62.66
CA THR A 50 -60.30 -34.64 62.98
C THR A 50 -61.32 -34.88 61.87
N ASN A 51 -60.89 -35.33 60.69
CA ASN A 51 -61.77 -35.65 59.58
C ASN A 51 -61.20 -36.81 58.73
N PRO A 52 -61.22 -38.05 59.26
CA PRO A 52 -60.77 -39.23 58.51
C PRO A 52 -61.59 -39.43 57.24
N THR A 53 -60.97 -39.81 56.13
CA THR A 53 -61.66 -40.06 54.86
C THR A 53 -61.38 -41.46 54.33
N LEU A 54 -62.43 -42.16 53.89
CA LEU A 54 -62.29 -43.46 53.23
C LEU A 54 -61.63 -43.26 51.84
N LYS A 55 -60.59 -44.03 51.55
CA LYS A 55 -59.76 -43.85 50.35
C LYS A 55 -59.71 -45.04 49.42
N GLY A 56 -59.89 -46.22 49.99
CA GLY A 56 -60.02 -47.45 49.21
C GLY A 56 -60.71 -48.52 50.04
N ASN A 57 -61.26 -49.50 49.35
CA ASN A 57 -61.69 -50.74 49.96
C ASN A 57 -61.24 -51.92 49.10
N TYR A 58 -61.08 -53.06 49.74
CA TYR A 58 -60.97 -54.35 49.08
C TYR A 58 -62.03 -55.27 49.66
N ASP A 59 -63.00 -55.60 48.84
CA ASP A 59 -64.07 -56.53 49.19
C ASP A 59 -63.47 -57.93 49.39
N THR A 60 -63.81 -58.56 50.52
CA THR A 60 -63.40 -59.92 50.85
C THR A 60 -64.63 -60.79 51.00
N SER A 61 -64.61 -61.97 50.39
CA SER A 61 -65.77 -62.85 50.26
C SER A 61 -66.35 -63.37 51.59
N GLY A 62 -65.66 -63.18 52.72
CA GLY A 62 -66.14 -63.52 54.05
C GLY A 62 -65.82 -62.43 55.09
N THR A 63 -66.11 -62.70 56.37
CA THR A 63 -65.99 -61.72 57.46
C THR A 63 -64.53 -61.55 57.90
N PRO A 64 -63.86 -60.41 57.66
CA PRO A 64 -62.48 -60.22 58.08
C PRO A 64 -62.38 -59.98 59.60
N LEU A 65 -61.46 -60.71 60.25
CA LEU A 65 -61.29 -60.71 61.70
C LEU A 65 -60.09 -59.89 62.18
N GLY A 66 -59.14 -59.61 61.28
CA GLY A 66 -57.96 -58.82 61.59
C GLY A 66 -57.09 -58.57 60.36
N VAL A 67 -56.36 -57.46 60.37
CA VAL A 67 -55.42 -57.05 59.32
C VAL A 67 -54.05 -56.77 59.94
N GLN A 68 -52.99 -57.21 59.26
CA GLN A 68 -51.62 -56.81 59.53
C GLN A 68 -50.97 -56.30 58.25
N ILE A 69 -50.32 -55.14 58.32
CA ILE A 69 -49.56 -54.60 57.19
C ILE A 69 -48.10 -55.01 57.35
N VAL A 70 -47.52 -55.57 56.30
CA VAL A 70 -46.09 -55.83 56.19
C VAL A 70 -45.63 -55.34 54.81
N ASP A 71 -44.79 -54.32 54.81
CA ASP A 71 -44.33 -53.59 53.62
C ASP A 71 -45.49 -53.09 52.74
N LYS A 72 -45.67 -53.73 51.57
CA LYS A 72 -46.73 -53.41 50.61
C LYS A 72 -47.91 -54.36 50.65
N TYR A 73 -47.95 -55.29 51.60
CA TYR A 73 -49.00 -56.30 51.66
C TYR A 73 -49.81 -56.18 52.95
N ALA A 74 -51.12 -56.19 52.79
CA ALA A 74 -52.08 -56.38 53.87
C ALA A 74 -52.42 -57.87 53.99
N TYR A 75 -52.08 -58.45 55.12
CA TYR A 75 -52.41 -59.82 55.51
C TYR A 75 -53.71 -59.79 56.29
N LEU A 76 -54.79 -60.23 55.66
CA LEU A 76 -56.15 -60.19 56.20
C LEU A 76 -56.61 -61.60 56.56
N ALA A 77 -56.98 -61.83 57.81
CA ALA A 77 -57.56 -63.09 58.25
C ALA A 77 -59.08 -63.09 58.02
N ASP A 78 -59.55 -63.72 56.96
CA ASP A 78 -60.97 -63.86 56.62
C ASP A 78 -61.55 -65.15 57.22
N GLY A 79 -62.65 -65.03 57.96
CA GLY A 79 -63.28 -66.13 58.69
C GLY A 79 -63.76 -67.28 57.80
N ASP A 80 -64.25 -66.99 56.59
CA ASP A 80 -64.75 -68.00 55.65
C ASP A 80 -63.77 -68.24 54.48
N GLY A 81 -62.95 -67.23 54.17
CA GLY A 81 -62.04 -67.20 53.03
C GLY A 81 -60.56 -67.50 53.33
N GLY A 82 -60.18 -67.68 54.59
CA GLY A 82 -58.80 -67.92 55.03
C GLY A 82 -57.90 -66.68 54.99
N LEU A 83 -56.58 -66.86 55.00
CA LEU A 83 -55.63 -65.74 54.89
C LEU A 83 -55.63 -65.15 53.47
N LYS A 84 -55.99 -63.88 53.34
CA LYS A 84 -55.85 -63.09 52.11
C LYS A 84 -54.60 -62.21 52.21
N ILE A 85 -53.85 -62.11 51.11
CA ILE A 85 -52.70 -61.22 50.99
C ILE A 85 -53.05 -60.23 49.89
N ILE A 86 -53.24 -58.96 50.26
CA ILE A 86 -53.68 -57.88 49.37
C ILE A 86 -52.50 -56.94 49.18
N ASP A 87 -52.12 -56.66 47.93
CA ASP A 87 -51.10 -55.64 47.64
C ASP A 87 -51.72 -54.25 47.85
N VAL A 88 -51.25 -53.54 48.87
CA VAL A 88 -51.66 -52.17 49.25
C VAL A 88 -50.55 -51.15 48.97
N SER A 89 -49.60 -51.48 48.09
CA SER A 89 -48.48 -50.59 47.71
C SER A 89 -48.91 -49.21 47.25
N GLU A 90 -50.12 -49.08 46.70
CA GLU A 90 -50.70 -47.81 46.27
C GLU A 90 -51.00 -46.83 47.43
N PHE A 91 -50.91 -47.30 48.68
CA PHE A 91 -51.12 -46.50 49.88
C PHE A 91 -49.86 -46.45 50.78
N THR A 92 -49.03 -47.50 50.81
CA THR A 92 -47.88 -47.57 51.75
C THR A 92 -46.55 -47.05 51.20
N SER A 93 -46.46 -46.74 49.90
CA SER A 93 -45.21 -46.25 49.29
C SER A 93 -45.19 -44.71 49.18
N PRO A 94 -44.40 -43.98 49.98
CA PRO A 94 -44.27 -42.54 49.82
C PRO A 94 -43.75 -42.23 48.41
N GLN A 95 -44.47 -41.39 47.67
CA GLN A 95 -44.01 -40.93 46.37
C GLN A 95 -42.79 -40.01 46.57
N THR A 96 -41.70 -40.29 45.88
CA THR A 96 -40.49 -39.45 45.87
C THR A 96 -40.22 -39.01 44.45
N VAL A 97 -39.93 -37.72 44.25
CA VAL A 97 -39.62 -37.17 42.93
C VAL A 97 -38.17 -36.73 42.89
N THR A 98 -37.43 -37.26 41.93
CA THR A 98 -36.07 -36.81 41.59
C THR A 98 -36.08 -36.05 40.28
N LEU A 99 -35.06 -35.22 40.10
CA LEU A 99 -34.81 -34.43 38.90
C LEU A 99 -33.41 -34.72 38.40
N SER A 100 -33.30 -34.95 37.10
CA SER A 100 -32.04 -35.05 36.38
C SER A 100 -32.14 -34.29 35.05
N ILE A 101 -31.00 -34.07 34.40
CA ILE A 101 -30.92 -33.43 33.09
C ILE A 101 -30.05 -34.29 32.18
N SER A 102 -30.45 -34.42 30.91
CA SER A 102 -29.63 -35.02 29.88
C SER A 102 -29.99 -34.44 28.50
N PRO A 103 -29.00 -34.05 27.68
CA PRO A 103 -27.63 -33.73 28.07
C PRO A 103 -27.56 -32.55 29.07
N SER A 104 -26.48 -32.43 29.84
CA SER A 104 -26.29 -31.33 30.80
C SER A 104 -25.72 -30.05 30.16
N SER A 105 -25.32 -30.10 28.89
CA SER A 105 -24.85 -28.96 28.12
C SER A 105 -25.18 -29.15 26.64
N VAL A 106 -25.59 -28.08 25.97
CA VAL A 106 -25.86 -28.06 24.52
C VAL A 106 -25.32 -26.76 23.91
N SER A 107 -24.99 -26.81 22.62
CA SER A 107 -24.68 -25.62 21.82
C SER A 107 -25.95 -24.81 21.60
N GLU A 108 -25.82 -23.50 21.54
CA GLU A 108 -26.91 -22.57 21.23
C GLU A 108 -27.51 -22.84 19.84
N ASP A 109 -26.68 -22.96 18.80
CA ASP A 109 -27.12 -23.33 17.44
C ASP A 109 -27.22 -24.86 17.22
N GLY A 110 -27.08 -25.62 18.30
CA GLY A 110 -27.13 -27.07 18.28
C GLY A 110 -28.52 -27.60 17.95
N THR A 111 -28.59 -28.80 17.36
CA THR A 111 -29.88 -29.51 17.18
C THR A 111 -30.34 -30.24 18.44
N ALA A 112 -29.50 -30.29 19.48
CA ALA A 112 -29.78 -30.99 20.72
C ALA A 112 -30.45 -30.05 21.75
N ASN A 113 -31.51 -30.54 22.38
CA ASN A 113 -32.20 -29.85 23.46
C ASN A 113 -31.84 -30.47 24.80
N MET A 114 -31.91 -29.69 25.88
CA MET A 114 -31.76 -30.20 27.23
C MET A 114 -33.10 -30.73 27.75
N ALA A 115 -33.14 -31.99 28.20
CA ALA A 115 -34.34 -32.57 28.80
C ALA A 115 -34.19 -32.71 30.32
N TYR A 116 -34.92 -31.88 31.06
CA TYR A 116 -35.09 -32.04 32.50
C TYR A 116 -36.11 -33.14 32.76
N THR A 117 -35.64 -34.29 33.25
CA THR A 117 -36.46 -35.46 33.49
C THR A 117 -36.79 -35.57 34.98
N PHE A 118 -38.07 -35.40 35.28
CA PHE A 118 -38.64 -35.66 36.59
C PHE A 118 -38.99 -37.13 36.66
N THR A 119 -38.50 -37.83 37.67
CA THR A 119 -38.78 -39.26 37.87
C THR A 119 -39.48 -39.43 39.20
N ARG A 120 -40.66 -40.05 39.21
CA ARG A 120 -41.36 -40.42 40.45
C ARG A 120 -41.20 -41.90 40.74
N SER A 121 -40.86 -42.22 41.99
CA SER A 121 -40.87 -43.59 42.54
C SER A 121 -42.04 -43.76 43.51
N GLY A 122 -42.52 -45.00 43.67
CA GLY A 122 -43.69 -45.32 44.49
C GLY A 122 -44.96 -45.42 43.62
N VAL A 123 -46.07 -44.84 44.08
CA VAL A 123 -47.39 -44.96 43.45
C VAL A 123 -47.47 -44.17 42.15
N THR A 124 -47.88 -44.79 41.05
CA THR A 124 -48.05 -44.13 39.74
C THR A 124 -49.49 -44.07 39.26
N THR A 125 -50.44 -44.70 39.96
CA THR A 125 -51.83 -44.88 39.49
C THR A 125 -52.52 -43.57 39.14
N ASN A 126 -52.39 -42.55 39.99
CA ASN A 126 -52.97 -41.22 39.77
C ASN A 126 -51.99 -40.25 39.09
N ALA A 127 -52.52 -39.21 38.45
CA ALA A 127 -51.71 -38.09 37.99
C ALA A 127 -51.11 -37.33 39.18
N LEU A 128 -49.90 -36.79 39.01
CA LEU A 128 -49.20 -36.02 40.03
C LEU A 128 -48.68 -34.72 39.40
N THR A 129 -48.97 -33.57 40.02
CA THR A 129 -48.37 -32.29 39.62
C THR A 129 -47.24 -31.94 40.57
N VAL A 130 -46.07 -31.70 40.00
CA VAL A 130 -44.84 -31.37 40.73
C VAL A 130 -44.44 -29.94 40.44
N ASN A 131 -44.08 -29.21 41.50
CA ASN A 131 -43.63 -27.83 41.42
C ASN A 131 -42.10 -27.77 41.30
N TYR A 132 -41.61 -26.80 40.56
CA TYR A 132 -40.18 -26.47 40.49
C TYR A 132 -39.98 -24.96 40.40
N THR A 133 -38.76 -24.49 40.57
CA THR A 133 -38.37 -23.09 40.30
C THR A 133 -37.33 -23.05 39.19
N VAL A 134 -37.25 -21.92 38.50
CA VAL A 134 -36.28 -21.66 37.43
C VAL A 134 -35.36 -20.53 37.86
N GLY A 135 -34.06 -20.73 37.69
CA GLY A 135 -33.03 -19.70 37.78
C GLY A 135 -31.96 -19.93 36.72
N GLY A 136 -30.78 -19.36 36.93
CA GLY A 136 -29.68 -19.38 35.97
C GLY A 136 -29.39 -17.99 35.40
N THR A 137 -28.54 -17.93 34.39
CA THR A 137 -28.16 -16.68 33.70
C THR A 137 -28.92 -16.49 32.39
N ALA A 138 -29.37 -17.58 31.76
CA ALA A 138 -30.15 -17.54 30.53
C ALA A 138 -31.58 -17.03 30.79
N THR A 139 -32.11 -16.27 29.86
CA THR A 139 -33.39 -15.57 29.87
C THR A 139 -34.39 -16.27 28.95
N LEU A 140 -35.55 -16.63 29.52
CA LEU A 140 -36.62 -17.29 28.78
C LEU A 140 -37.18 -16.38 27.65
N ASN A 141 -37.24 -16.92 26.45
CA ASN A 141 -37.62 -16.31 25.16
C ASN A 141 -36.58 -15.33 24.56
N THR A 142 -35.41 -15.19 25.18
CA THR A 142 -34.25 -14.57 24.54
C THR A 142 -33.27 -15.67 24.17
N ASP A 143 -32.78 -16.41 25.17
CA ASP A 143 -31.69 -17.37 24.99
C ASP A 143 -32.21 -18.82 24.90
N TYR A 144 -33.43 -19.07 25.38
CA TYR A 144 -34.09 -20.37 25.25
C TYR A 144 -35.62 -20.31 25.28
N THR A 145 -36.25 -21.33 24.72
CA THR A 145 -37.68 -21.65 24.92
C THR A 145 -37.81 -22.94 25.75
N ARG A 146 -38.98 -23.18 26.36
CA ARG A 146 -39.24 -24.44 27.08
C ARG A 146 -40.64 -25.00 26.85
N THR A 147 -40.81 -26.29 27.09
CA THR A 147 -42.15 -26.92 27.12
C THR A 147 -42.92 -26.51 28.38
N GLY A 148 -44.15 -26.04 28.19
CA GLY A 148 -45.01 -25.58 29.28
C GLY A 148 -44.73 -24.13 29.69
N THR A 149 -45.76 -23.45 30.21
CA THR A 149 -45.70 -22.04 30.59
C THR A 149 -45.73 -21.82 32.11
N THR A 150 -46.02 -22.86 32.87
CA THR A 150 -46.09 -22.84 34.33
C THR A 150 -44.85 -23.50 34.94
N ASN A 151 -44.51 -23.10 36.17
CA ASN A 151 -43.43 -23.70 36.96
C ASN A 151 -43.86 -25.03 37.62
N THR A 152 -44.56 -25.86 36.84
CA THR A 152 -45.11 -27.14 37.24
C THR A 152 -44.93 -28.15 36.12
N VAL A 153 -44.80 -29.43 36.47
CA VAL A 153 -44.82 -30.54 35.52
C VAL A 153 -45.82 -31.59 35.99
N THR A 154 -46.58 -32.18 35.07
CA THR A 154 -47.61 -33.16 35.40
C THR A 154 -47.22 -34.54 34.91
N PHE A 155 -47.13 -35.48 35.84
CA PHE A 155 -47.10 -36.91 35.53
C PHE A 155 -48.51 -37.35 35.16
N ALA A 156 -48.68 -37.95 33.98
CA ALA A 156 -49.92 -38.63 33.63
C ALA A 156 -50.14 -39.85 34.55
N ALA A 157 -51.40 -40.24 34.75
CA ALA A 157 -51.75 -41.50 35.41
C ALA A 157 -50.99 -42.68 34.76
N GLY A 158 -50.37 -43.52 35.58
CA GLY A 158 -49.50 -44.62 35.16
C GLY A 158 -48.07 -44.24 34.76
N SER A 159 -47.75 -42.95 34.49
CA SER A 159 -46.41 -42.54 34.05
C SER A 159 -45.42 -42.41 35.21
N SER A 160 -44.21 -42.94 35.10
CA SER A 160 -43.14 -42.74 36.09
C SER A 160 -42.23 -41.54 35.78
N THR A 161 -42.35 -40.94 34.59
CA THR A 161 -41.54 -39.80 34.18
C THR A 161 -42.40 -38.67 33.60
N ALA A 162 -41.89 -37.46 33.72
CA ALA A 162 -42.37 -36.28 33.01
C ALA A 162 -41.18 -35.37 32.67
N THR A 163 -41.24 -34.63 31.57
CA THR A 163 -40.10 -33.84 31.10
C THR A 163 -40.45 -32.37 30.94
N VAL A 164 -39.46 -31.52 31.20
CA VAL A 164 -39.41 -30.14 30.73
C VAL A 164 -38.24 -30.04 29.76
N THR A 165 -38.54 -29.81 28.48
CA THR A 165 -37.51 -29.62 27.46
C THR A 165 -37.18 -28.15 27.37
N VAL A 166 -35.88 -27.84 27.40
CA VAL A 166 -35.31 -26.51 27.15
C VAL A 166 -34.64 -26.55 25.78
N ASN A 167 -35.09 -25.70 24.87
CA ASN A 167 -34.54 -25.55 23.53
C ASN A 167 -33.83 -24.20 23.46
N PRO A 168 -32.49 -24.16 23.31
CA PRO A 168 -31.77 -22.92 23.07
C PRO A 168 -32.32 -22.15 21.86
N THR A 169 -32.15 -20.84 21.85
CA THR A 169 -32.53 -19.97 20.75
C THR A 169 -31.28 -19.62 19.97
N ALA A 170 -31.15 -20.19 18.77
CA ALA A 170 -30.03 -19.94 17.87
C ALA A 170 -29.96 -18.47 17.43
N ASP A 171 -28.79 -17.86 17.51
CA ASP A 171 -28.52 -16.55 16.91
C ASP A 171 -27.09 -16.42 16.33
N THR A 172 -26.51 -15.21 16.32
CA THR A 172 -25.15 -14.98 15.78
C THR A 172 -24.32 -14.03 16.66
N ILE A 173 -24.81 -13.77 17.87
CA ILE A 173 -24.28 -12.81 18.82
C ILE A 173 -23.27 -13.53 19.68
N VAL A 174 -22.04 -13.02 19.70
CA VAL A 174 -21.03 -13.54 20.63
C VAL A 174 -21.41 -13.19 22.06
N GLU A 175 -21.69 -14.21 22.85
CA GLU A 175 -22.01 -14.12 24.26
C GLU A 175 -21.21 -15.11 25.13
N SER A 176 -21.46 -15.07 26.45
CA SER A 176 -20.85 -16.01 27.39
C SER A 176 -21.73 -17.25 27.55
N ASN A 177 -21.14 -18.41 27.84
CA ASN A 177 -21.93 -19.60 28.19
C ASN A 177 -22.91 -19.30 29.33
N GLU A 178 -24.15 -19.69 29.14
CA GLU A 178 -25.26 -19.39 30.02
C GLU A 178 -25.79 -20.63 30.72
N THR A 179 -26.57 -20.44 31.78
CA THR A 179 -27.14 -21.54 32.56
C THR A 179 -28.65 -21.42 32.67
N VAL A 180 -29.33 -22.56 32.58
CA VAL A 180 -30.72 -22.75 33.01
C VAL A 180 -30.67 -23.67 34.22
N ILE A 181 -31.34 -23.32 35.33
CA ILE A 181 -31.27 -24.08 36.58
C ILE A 181 -32.70 -24.41 37.03
N LEU A 182 -33.03 -25.70 37.16
CA LEU A 182 -34.30 -26.15 37.74
C LEU A 182 -34.08 -26.71 39.14
N THR A 183 -34.85 -26.21 40.11
CA THR A 183 -34.84 -26.72 41.48
C THR A 183 -36.21 -27.28 41.84
N LEU A 184 -36.27 -28.55 42.26
CA LEU A 184 -37.50 -29.16 42.76
C LEU A 184 -38.02 -28.40 43.98
N ALA A 185 -39.31 -28.06 43.96
CA ALA A 185 -39.97 -27.41 45.08
C ALA A 185 -40.84 -28.42 45.85
N THR A 186 -41.05 -28.16 47.14
CA THR A 186 -41.99 -28.93 47.96
C THR A 186 -43.41 -28.81 47.42
N GLY A 187 -44.17 -29.89 47.50
CA GLY A 187 -45.56 -29.92 47.04
C GLY A 187 -46.37 -30.99 47.77
N THR A 188 -47.63 -31.13 47.38
CA THR A 188 -48.55 -32.12 47.96
C THR A 188 -48.42 -33.45 47.24
N GLY A 189 -48.38 -34.55 47.99
CA GLY A 189 -48.43 -35.90 47.42
C GLY A 189 -47.08 -36.46 46.94
N TYR A 190 -45.96 -35.78 47.23
CA TYR A 190 -44.62 -36.30 47.00
C TYR A 190 -43.60 -35.70 47.98
N THR A 191 -42.48 -36.40 48.17
CA THR A 191 -41.28 -35.89 48.81
C THR A 191 -40.23 -35.53 47.77
N VAL A 192 -39.41 -34.51 48.07
CA VAL A 192 -38.34 -34.05 47.17
C VAL A 192 -37.12 -34.96 47.34
N GLY A 193 -36.80 -35.74 46.31
CA GLY A 193 -35.65 -36.64 46.28
C GLY A 193 -34.35 -35.99 45.79
N THR A 194 -34.43 -35.01 44.88
CA THR A 194 -33.28 -34.18 44.48
C THR A 194 -33.34 -32.83 45.19
N THR A 195 -32.52 -32.63 46.21
CA THR A 195 -32.51 -31.41 47.05
C THR A 195 -31.56 -30.33 46.53
N THR A 196 -30.67 -30.65 45.60
CA THR A 196 -29.75 -29.71 44.96
C THR A 196 -30.32 -29.21 43.62
N PRO A 197 -30.08 -27.95 43.23
CA PRO A 197 -30.44 -27.46 41.90
C PRO A 197 -29.81 -28.31 40.79
N VAL A 198 -30.54 -28.52 39.71
CA VAL A 198 -30.05 -29.21 38.50
C VAL A 198 -29.78 -28.16 37.45
N THR A 199 -28.53 -28.07 37.01
CA THR A 199 -28.05 -27.05 36.07
C THR A 199 -27.84 -27.65 34.68
N GLY A 200 -28.38 -26.97 33.67
CA GLY A 200 -28.04 -27.15 32.27
C GLY A 200 -27.31 -25.92 31.73
N THR A 201 -26.36 -26.12 30.83
CA THR A 201 -25.56 -25.04 30.23
C THR A 201 -25.87 -24.89 28.74
N ILE A 202 -26.10 -23.66 28.30
CA ILE A 202 -26.15 -23.27 26.89
C ILE A 202 -24.77 -22.70 26.56
N THR A 203 -24.05 -23.30 25.61
CA THR A 203 -22.70 -22.85 25.24
C THR A 203 -22.74 -22.01 23.98
N ASN A 204 -22.18 -20.79 24.06
CA ASN A 204 -21.97 -19.91 22.91
C ASN A 204 -21.11 -20.62 21.88
N ASP A 205 -21.63 -20.77 20.66
CA ASP A 205 -20.88 -21.26 19.51
C ASP A 205 -20.51 -20.19 18.49
N ASP A 206 -20.87 -18.93 18.76
CA ASP A 206 -20.59 -17.83 17.89
C ASP A 206 -19.14 -17.35 17.90
N THR A 207 -18.75 -16.81 16.75
CA THR A 207 -17.43 -16.22 16.52
C THR A 207 -17.59 -14.92 15.74
N SER A 208 -16.93 -13.84 16.20
CA SER A 208 -16.89 -12.57 15.49
C SER A 208 -15.45 -12.11 15.23
N VAL A 209 -15.23 -11.46 14.09
CA VAL A 209 -13.91 -10.96 13.69
C VAL A 209 -13.93 -9.46 13.44
N THR A 210 -13.03 -8.74 14.08
CA THR A 210 -12.78 -7.30 13.86
C THR A 210 -11.43 -7.08 13.19
N LEU A 211 -11.25 -5.91 12.59
CA LEU A 211 -10.02 -5.52 11.90
C LEU A 211 -9.57 -4.14 12.35
N ALA A 212 -8.27 -3.96 12.56
CA ALA A 212 -7.65 -2.66 12.84
C ALA A 212 -6.27 -2.58 12.16
N VAL A 213 -5.78 -1.37 11.90
CA VAL A 213 -4.44 -1.13 11.37
C VAL A 213 -3.65 -0.24 12.33
N ALA A 214 -2.39 -0.58 12.57
CA ALA A 214 -1.46 0.25 13.30
C ALA A 214 -0.03 0.10 12.74
N PRO A 215 0.73 1.20 12.59
CA PRO A 215 0.29 2.60 12.69
C PRO A 215 -0.73 2.96 11.58
N ALA A 216 -1.37 4.13 11.68
CA ALA A 216 -2.35 4.59 10.67
C ALA A 216 -1.68 5.12 9.39
N SER A 217 -0.41 5.52 9.47
CA SER A 217 0.39 5.98 8.33
C SER A 217 1.87 5.62 8.50
N VAL A 218 2.55 5.41 7.38
CA VAL A 218 4.00 5.16 7.28
C VAL A 218 4.56 5.90 6.06
N THR A 219 5.86 6.20 6.04
CA THR A 219 6.56 6.72 4.85
C THR A 219 6.94 5.57 3.91
N GLU A 220 7.04 5.83 2.61
CA GLU A 220 7.43 4.82 1.61
C GLU A 220 8.87 4.32 1.80
N ASP A 221 9.82 5.22 2.09
CA ASP A 221 11.21 4.88 2.41
C ASP A 221 11.42 4.55 3.90
N GLY A 222 10.32 4.46 4.65
CA GLY A 222 10.32 4.16 6.06
C GLY A 222 10.73 2.72 6.38
N THR A 223 11.17 2.50 7.62
CA THR A 223 11.44 1.13 8.15
C THR A 223 10.20 0.52 8.83
N THR A 224 9.08 1.24 8.86
CA THR A 224 7.86 0.84 9.57
C THR A 224 6.78 0.43 8.59
N ASN A 225 6.06 -0.64 8.90
CA ASN A 225 5.07 -1.25 8.02
C ASN A 225 3.66 -1.00 8.56
N LEU A 226 2.65 -0.93 7.69
CA LEU A 226 1.26 -0.96 8.15
C LEU A 226 0.91 -2.39 8.56
N VAL A 227 0.50 -2.58 9.81
CA VAL A 227 0.14 -3.91 10.33
C VAL A 227 -1.37 -3.98 10.56
N TYR A 228 -2.05 -4.73 9.69
CA TYR A 228 -3.45 -5.06 9.83
C TYR A 228 -3.60 -6.24 10.78
N THR A 229 -4.23 -6.01 11.92
CA THR A 229 -4.49 -7.02 12.95
C THR A 229 -5.96 -7.39 12.92
N PHE A 230 -6.21 -8.67 12.62
CA PHE A 230 -7.52 -9.30 12.72
C PHE A 230 -7.65 -9.85 14.14
N THR A 231 -8.78 -9.57 14.80
CA THR A 231 -9.06 -10.04 16.16
C THR A 231 -10.32 -10.89 16.15
N ARG A 232 -10.20 -12.12 16.64
CA ARG A 232 -11.27 -13.09 16.77
C ARG A 232 -11.77 -13.11 18.22
N THR A 233 -13.09 -13.08 18.39
CA THR A 233 -13.82 -13.18 19.67
C THR A 233 -14.87 -14.29 19.60
N GLY A 234 -15.31 -14.78 20.76
CA GLY A 234 -16.20 -15.95 20.86
C GLY A 234 -15.42 -17.27 20.85
N VAL A 235 -15.88 -18.27 20.09
CA VAL A 235 -15.22 -19.58 20.01
C VAL A 235 -13.85 -19.47 19.34
N THR A 236 -12.80 -20.04 19.95
CA THR A 236 -11.42 -20.05 19.41
C THR A 236 -10.84 -21.44 19.20
N THR A 237 -11.56 -22.50 19.58
CA THR A 237 -11.01 -23.87 19.71
C THR A 237 -10.51 -24.45 18.39
N ASN A 238 -11.20 -24.19 17.29
CA ASN A 238 -10.84 -24.65 15.95
C ASN A 238 -10.13 -23.57 15.14
N PRO A 239 -9.24 -23.92 14.19
CA PRO A 239 -8.69 -22.94 13.26
C PRO A 239 -9.81 -22.28 12.44
N LEU A 240 -9.62 -21.02 12.05
CA LEU A 240 -10.58 -20.24 11.28
C LEU A 240 -9.87 -19.51 10.15
N THR A 241 -10.38 -19.63 8.93
CA THR A 241 -9.92 -18.83 7.79
C THR A 241 -10.91 -17.69 7.54
N VAL A 242 -10.39 -16.47 7.55
CA VAL A 242 -11.15 -15.24 7.32
C VAL A 242 -10.76 -14.64 5.98
N ASN A 243 -11.77 -14.24 5.22
CA ASN A 243 -11.59 -13.59 3.92
C ASN A 243 -11.60 -12.08 4.08
N TYR A 244 -10.85 -11.38 3.25
CA TYR A 244 -10.90 -9.92 3.12
C TYR A 244 -10.80 -9.50 1.66
N THR A 245 -10.99 -8.22 1.37
CA THR A 245 -10.72 -7.61 0.07
C THR A 245 -9.69 -6.50 0.23
N LEU A 246 -8.86 -6.30 -0.79
CA LEU A 246 -7.99 -5.14 -0.91
C LEU A 246 -8.67 -4.02 -1.70
N GLY A 247 -8.44 -2.78 -1.29
CA GLY A 247 -8.74 -1.56 -2.01
C GLY A 247 -7.75 -0.46 -1.59
N GLY A 248 -8.13 0.80 -1.83
CA GLY A 248 -7.24 1.95 -1.63
C GLY A 248 -6.74 2.49 -2.97
N THR A 249 -5.83 3.46 -2.90
CA THR A 249 -5.20 4.06 -4.09
C THR A 249 -3.88 3.41 -4.45
N ALA A 250 -3.17 2.84 -3.47
CA ALA A 250 -1.90 2.15 -3.68
C ALA A 250 -2.12 0.79 -4.38
N THR A 251 -1.21 0.46 -5.27
CA THR A 251 -1.15 -0.72 -6.13
C THR A 251 -0.18 -1.77 -5.58
N LEU A 252 -0.70 -2.99 -5.38
CA LEU A 252 0.11 -4.11 -4.90
C LEU A 252 1.22 -4.48 -5.91
N ASN A 253 2.45 -4.62 -5.39
CA ASN A 253 3.71 -4.85 -6.09
C ASN A 253 4.25 -3.67 -6.91
N THR A 254 3.61 -2.51 -6.85
CA THR A 254 4.21 -1.24 -7.26
C THR A 254 4.55 -0.48 -5.99
N ASP A 255 3.53 -0.07 -5.24
CA ASP A 255 3.70 0.87 -4.12
C ASP A 255 3.87 0.14 -2.77
N TYR A 256 3.50 -1.14 -2.71
CA TYR A 256 3.74 -1.98 -1.54
C TYR A 256 3.77 -3.47 -1.86
N THR A 257 4.37 -4.26 -0.97
CA THR A 257 4.21 -5.71 -0.89
C THR A 257 3.45 -6.10 0.38
N ARG A 258 2.99 -7.35 0.48
CA ARG A 258 2.31 -7.84 1.69
C ARG A 258 2.70 -9.24 2.09
N THR A 259 2.45 -9.59 3.34
CA THR A 259 2.51 -10.99 3.80
C THR A 259 1.36 -11.81 3.22
N GLY A 260 1.70 -12.95 2.62
CA GLY A 260 0.73 -13.87 2.02
C GLY A 260 0.31 -13.47 0.61
N THR A 261 -0.17 -14.45 -0.17
CA THR A 261 -0.51 -14.26 -1.59
C THR A 261 -2.02 -14.15 -1.82
N ASN A 262 -2.82 -14.69 -0.91
CA ASN A 262 -4.28 -14.72 -1.02
C ASN A 262 -4.92 -13.66 -0.12
N ASN A 263 -6.12 -13.21 -0.46
CA ASN A 263 -6.90 -12.28 0.38
C ASN A 263 -7.58 -13.00 1.55
N THR A 264 -6.81 -13.82 2.27
CA THR A 264 -7.27 -14.58 3.43
C THR A 264 -6.24 -14.51 4.56
N VAL A 265 -6.72 -14.70 5.78
CA VAL A 265 -5.87 -14.89 6.96
C VAL A 265 -6.38 -16.09 7.76
N THR A 266 -5.48 -16.87 8.34
CA THR A 266 -5.85 -18.05 9.13
C THR A 266 -5.48 -17.84 10.59
N PHE A 267 -6.47 -17.95 11.48
CA PHE A 267 -6.28 -18.13 12.91
C PHE A 267 -5.95 -19.59 13.16
N ALA A 268 -4.83 -19.86 13.84
CA ALA A 268 -4.58 -21.18 14.41
C ALA A 268 -5.60 -21.49 15.51
N ALA A 269 -5.80 -22.78 15.81
CA ALA A 269 -6.57 -23.20 16.97
C ALA A 269 -6.08 -22.49 18.25
N ASN A 270 -7.01 -21.96 19.02
CA ASN A 270 -6.78 -21.16 20.23
C ASN A 270 -6.08 -19.81 20.01
N SER A 271 -5.90 -19.35 18.76
CA SER A 271 -5.41 -18.00 18.46
C SER A 271 -6.54 -17.00 18.35
N THR A 272 -6.37 -15.85 19.00
CA THR A 272 -7.30 -14.70 18.94
C THR A 272 -6.86 -13.64 17.96
N THR A 273 -5.64 -13.73 17.41
CA THR A 273 -5.12 -12.73 16.47
C THR A 273 -4.47 -13.37 15.25
N ALA A 274 -4.62 -12.70 14.12
CA ALA A 274 -3.85 -12.96 12.91
C ALA A 274 -3.52 -11.62 12.23
N LYS A 275 -2.48 -11.59 11.40
CA LYS A 275 -1.94 -10.34 10.85
C LYS A 275 -1.72 -10.40 9.35
N VAL A 276 -1.90 -9.26 8.70
CA VAL A 276 -1.38 -8.96 7.36
C VAL A 276 -0.48 -7.73 7.49
N THR A 277 0.78 -7.88 7.12
CA THR A 277 1.74 -6.77 7.08
C THR A 277 1.82 -6.25 5.66
N ILE A 278 1.70 -4.93 5.51
CA ILE A 278 1.89 -4.19 4.28
C ILE A 278 3.23 -3.45 4.38
N ASP A 279 4.13 -3.73 3.46
CA ASP A 279 5.50 -3.23 3.40
C ASP A 279 5.60 -2.28 2.20
N PRO A 280 5.67 -0.95 2.41
CA PRO A 280 5.82 0.01 1.32
C PRO A 280 7.05 -0.28 0.46
N THR A 281 6.97 0.02 -0.83
CA THR A 281 8.11 -0.07 -1.74
C THR A 281 8.83 1.28 -1.74
N ALA A 282 10.08 1.30 -1.28
CA ALA A 282 10.93 2.49 -1.35
C ALA A 282 11.35 2.79 -2.79
N ASP A 283 11.27 4.05 -3.23
CA ASP A 283 11.86 4.49 -4.49
C ASP A 283 12.36 5.95 -4.47
N THR A 284 12.25 6.68 -5.59
CA THR A 284 12.70 8.08 -5.69
C THR A 284 11.72 8.95 -6.49
N ILE A 285 10.56 8.39 -6.82
CA ILE A 285 9.53 8.98 -7.67
C ILE A 285 8.65 9.83 -6.77
N VAL A 286 8.50 11.11 -7.13
CA VAL A 286 7.57 11.98 -6.41
C VAL A 286 6.14 11.62 -6.79
N GLU A 287 5.38 11.19 -5.80
CA GLU A 287 3.97 10.86 -5.93
C GLU A 287 3.08 11.50 -4.84
N ASN A 288 1.78 11.22 -4.90
CA ASN A 288 0.87 11.67 -3.85
C ASN A 288 0.82 10.60 -2.75
N ASN A 289 0.49 11.01 -1.52
CA ASN A 289 0.18 10.02 -0.48
C ASN A 289 -0.92 9.06 -0.93
N GLU A 290 -0.69 7.78 -0.70
CA GLU A 290 -1.57 6.72 -1.13
C GLU A 290 -2.16 5.96 0.05
N THR A 291 -3.17 5.13 -0.22
CA THR A 291 -3.88 4.39 0.82
C THR A 291 -3.94 2.91 0.47
N VAL A 292 -3.84 2.07 1.50
CA VAL A 292 -4.19 0.65 1.45
C VAL A 292 -5.42 0.45 2.31
N ALA A 293 -6.45 -0.22 1.79
CA ALA A 293 -7.70 -0.47 2.50
C ALA A 293 -8.01 -1.96 2.53
N LEU A 294 -8.22 -2.52 3.72
CA LEU A 294 -8.69 -3.89 3.89
C LEU A 294 -10.13 -3.87 4.43
N THR A 295 -11.00 -4.64 3.78
CA THR A 295 -12.40 -4.83 4.22
C THR A 295 -12.62 -6.30 4.51
N LEU A 296 -13.19 -6.63 5.68
CA LEU A 296 -13.59 -8.00 5.98
C LEU A 296 -14.68 -8.45 5.00
N ALA A 297 -14.50 -9.62 4.41
CA ALA A 297 -15.47 -10.23 3.51
C ALA A 297 -16.25 -11.32 4.25
N THR A 298 -17.48 -11.58 3.81
CA THR A 298 -18.31 -12.66 4.34
C THR A 298 -17.64 -14.01 4.16
N GLY A 299 -17.79 -14.90 5.13
CA GLY A 299 -17.22 -16.25 5.11
C GLY A 299 -17.99 -17.19 6.02
N THR A 300 -17.48 -18.42 6.15
CA THR A 300 -18.10 -19.46 6.98
C THR A 300 -17.50 -19.45 8.38
N GLY A 301 -18.34 -19.55 9.41
CA GLY A 301 -17.91 -19.72 10.80
C GLY A 301 -17.44 -18.43 11.49
N TYR A 302 -17.82 -17.26 10.98
CA TYR A 302 -17.65 -15.98 11.68
C TYR A 302 -18.63 -14.92 11.19
N THR A 303 -18.96 -13.99 12.08
CA THR A 303 -19.62 -12.72 11.76
C THR A 303 -18.60 -11.59 11.62
N ILE A 304 -18.97 -10.55 10.87
CA ILE A 304 -18.11 -9.38 10.63
C ILE A 304 -18.37 -8.35 11.73
N GLY A 305 -17.39 -8.15 12.62
CA GLY A 305 -17.42 -7.12 13.65
C GLY A 305 -16.94 -5.74 13.17
N THR A 306 -16.19 -5.68 12.06
CA THR A 306 -15.76 -4.43 11.42
C THR A 306 -16.20 -4.41 9.95
N ALA A 307 -17.39 -3.86 9.69
CA ALA A 307 -18.01 -3.88 8.37
C ALA A 307 -17.41 -2.85 7.39
N THR A 308 -16.83 -1.77 7.89
CA THR A 308 -16.22 -0.72 7.08
C THR A 308 -14.77 -1.05 6.75
N ALA A 309 -14.29 -0.54 5.62
CA ALA A 309 -12.88 -0.63 5.25
C ALA A 309 -11.99 -0.01 6.34
N VAL A 310 -10.89 -0.68 6.65
CA VAL A 310 -9.83 -0.19 7.53
C VAL A 310 -8.69 0.30 6.65
N THR A 311 -8.30 1.56 6.80
CA THR A 311 -7.38 2.23 5.88
C THR A 311 -6.09 2.65 6.58
N GLY A 312 -4.96 2.29 5.99
CA GLY A 312 -3.63 2.81 6.32
C GLY A 312 -3.10 3.65 5.16
N THR A 313 -2.24 4.63 5.46
CA THR A 313 -1.69 5.58 4.47
C THR A 313 -0.20 5.34 4.27
N ILE A 314 0.24 5.33 3.02
CA ILE A 314 1.66 5.40 2.63
C ILE A 314 1.91 6.84 2.21
N THR A 315 2.82 7.53 2.89
CA THR A 315 3.12 8.94 2.62
C THR A 315 4.40 9.06 1.81
N ASN A 316 4.33 9.81 0.72
CA ASN A 316 5.49 10.10 -0.11
C ASN A 316 6.47 11.00 0.67
N ASP A 317 7.74 10.63 0.72
CA ASP A 317 8.83 11.44 1.27
C ASP A 317 9.85 11.90 0.22
N ASP A 318 9.59 11.63 -1.06
CA ASP A 318 10.33 12.19 -2.18
C ASP A 318 9.97 13.65 -2.54
N PHE A 319 10.97 14.40 -3.01
CA PHE A 319 10.81 15.80 -3.42
C PHE A 319 11.49 16.11 -4.76
N SER A 320 10.79 16.88 -5.59
CA SER A 320 11.37 17.46 -6.82
C SER A 320 12.46 18.47 -6.49
N LYS A 321 13.50 18.54 -7.31
CA LYS A 321 14.59 19.50 -7.17
C LYS A 321 14.71 20.37 -8.41
N LEU A 322 14.84 21.67 -8.19
CA LEU A 322 15.03 22.66 -9.25
C LEU A 322 16.50 23.03 -9.41
N SER A 323 16.90 23.18 -10.66
CA SER A 323 18.17 23.81 -11.05
C SER A 323 17.99 24.71 -12.25
N ILE A 324 18.81 25.75 -12.37
CA ILE A 324 18.83 26.67 -13.52
C ILE A 324 20.19 26.61 -14.21
N ASN A 325 20.22 26.71 -15.54
CA ASN A 325 21.45 26.72 -16.31
C ASN A 325 22.10 28.12 -16.40
N ASN A 326 23.37 28.14 -16.81
CA ASN A 326 24.05 29.35 -17.26
C ASN A 326 23.95 29.45 -18.78
N ILE A 327 23.97 30.67 -19.32
CA ILE A 327 23.98 30.92 -20.77
C ILE A 327 24.89 32.10 -21.12
N THR A 328 25.34 32.14 -22.37
CA THR A 328 25.92 33.34 -22.99
C THR A 328 25.00 33.77 -24.12
N VAL A 329 24.75 35.08 -24.23
CA VAL A 329 24.00 35.72 -25.30
C VAL A 329 24.84 36.80 -25.94
N VAL A 330 24.67 37.01 -27.23
CA VAL A 330 25.36 38.09 -27.95
C VAL A 330 24.40 39.25 -28.14
N GLU A 331 24.83 40.42 -27.69
CA GLU A 331 24.14 41.68 -27.89
C GLU A 331 23.92 41.94 -29.40
N GLY A 332 22.79 42.55 -29.74
CA GLY A 332 22.40 42.83 -31.13
C GLY A 332 21.98 41.61 -31.96
N GLN A 333 22.42 40.40 -31.59
CA GLN A 333 21.96 39.15 -32.19
C GLN A 333 20.80 38.52 -31.40
N ASN A 334 20.82 38.61 -30.07
CA ASN A 334 19.80 38.04 -29.19
C ASN A 334 18.98 39.15 -28.50
N SER A 335 17.67 39.21 -28.75
CA SER A 335 16.81 40.17 -28.04
C SER A 335 16.53 39.77 -26.58
N ASN A 336 16.67 38.49 -26.24
CA ASN A 336 16.38 37.96 -24.91
C ASN A 336 17.39 36.89 -24.50
N ALA A 337 17.74 36.90 -23.22
CA ALA A 337 18.33 35.77 -22.50
C ALA A 337 17.22 34.81 -22.06
N ILE A 338 17.28 33.55 -22.52
CA ILE A 338 16.31 32.51 -22.19
C ILE A 338 17.02 31.41 -21.40
N LEU A 339 16.80 31.40 -20.08
CA LEU A 339 17.32 30.37 -19.19
C LEU A 339 16.27 29.27 -19.01
N THR A 340 16.74 28.05 -18.85
CA THR A 340 15.93 26.87 -18.57
C THR A 340 16.10 26.48 -17.11
N VAL A 341 14.98 26.43 -16.39
CA VAL A 341 14.87 25.78 -15.10
C VAL A 341 14.48 24.33 -15.35
N THR A 342 15.21 23.38 -14.78
CA THR A 342 15.00 21.94 -14.89
C THR A 342 14.50 21.36 -13.57
N VAL A 343 13.66 20.35 -13.66
CA VAL A 343 13.14 19.51 -12.56
C VAL A 343 13.66 18.10 -12.77
N ASP A 344 14.32 17.51 -11.77
CA ASP A 344 14.88 16.15 -11.85
C ASP A 344 13.78 15.07 -11.80
N ASN A 345 12.92 15.13 -10.78
CA ASN A 345 11.80 14.23 -10.57
C ASN A 345 10.50 15.03 -10.69
N PRO A 346 9.79 14.99 -11.84
CA PRO A 346 8.61 15.81 -12.07
C PRO A 346 7.51 15.55 -11.04
N ASN A 347 6.94 16.61 -10.47
CA ASN A 347 5.93 16.51 -9.43
C ASN A 347 4.52 16.35 -10.03
N PRO A 348 3.65 15.45 -9.52
CA PRO A 348 2.24 15.37 -9.90
C PRO A 348 1.41 16.61 -9.53
N GLN A 349 1.92 17.45 -8.64
CA GLN A 349 1.37 18.75 -8.29
C GLN A 349 2.15 19.87 -9.01
N PRO A 350 1.51 21.02 -9.29
CA PRO A 350 2.24 22.13 -9.88
C PRO A 350 3.35 22.62 -8.95
N ILE A 351 4.51 22.94 -9.52
CA ILE A 351 5.63 23.57 -8.80
C ILE A 351 5.55 25.07 -9.05
N THR A 352 5.66 25.87 -8.00
CA THR A 352 5.77 27.33 -8.13
C THR A 352 7.06 27.84 -7.52
N PHE A 353 7.67 28.87 -8.10
CA PHE A 353 8.84 29.53 -7.55
C PHE A 353 8.93 30.97 -8.06
N ASN A 354 9.63 31.81 -7.30
CA ASN A 354 9.92 33.19 -7.67
C ASN A 354 11.32 33.29 -8.30
N TYR A 355 11.51 34.23 -9.22
CA TYR A 355 12.82 34.59 -9.77
C TYR A 355 13.04 36.09 -9.67
N THR A 356 14.30 36.51 -9.56
CA THR A 356 14.70 37.93 -9.62
C THR A 356 16.07 38.06 -10.25
N THR A 357 16.23 39.02 -11.16
CA THR A 357 17.53 39.39 -11.75
C THR A 357 18.39 40.16 -10.74
N ALA A 358 19.69 39.89 -10.71
CA ALA A 358 20.66 40.61 -9.87
C ALA A 358 21.91 40.98 -10.68
N PRO A 359 22.32 42.26 -10.71
CA PRO A 359 23.52 42.68 -11.45
C PRO A 359 24.79 42.08 -10.83
N ILE A 360 25.80 41.81 -11.66
CA ILE A 360 27.16 41.47 -11.22
C ILE A 360 28.12 42.54 -11.74
N ASN A 361 28.30 42.60 -13.06
CA ASN A 361 28.99 43.69 -13.75
C ASN A 361 28.18 44.25 -14.92
N ALA A 362 27.16 43.55 -15.40
CA ALA A 362 26.11 44.17 -16.21
C ALA A 362 25.22 45.05 -15.32
N THR A 363 24.98 46.27 -15.78
CA THR A 363 24.12 47.30 -15.22
C THR A 363 22.64 47.09 -15.62
N ALA A 364 21.79 46.94 -14.60
CA ALA A 364 20.35 46.80 -14.78
C ALA A 364 19.72 48.01 -15.51
N ASN A 365 18.92 47.72 -16.53
CA ASN A 365 18.24 48.64 -17.45
C ASN A 365 19.17 49.50 -18.32
N VAL A 366 20.45 49.11 -18.41
CA VAL A 366 21.37 49.55 -19.44
C VAL A 366 21.63 48.38 -20.38
N ASP A 367 22.06 47.23 -19.86
CA ASP A 367 22.45 46.07 -20.69
C ASP A 367 21.35 44.99 -20.71
N TYR A 368 20.51 44.95 -19.67
CA TYR A 368 19.35 44.05 -19.60
C TYR A 368 18.18 44.69 -18.86
N THR A 369 16.95 44.30 -19.18
CA THR A 369 15.78 44.77 -18.41
C THR A 369 15.64 43.98 -17.11
N SER A 370 15.78 44.66 -15.96
CA SER A 370 15.63 44.01 -14.66
C SER A 370 14.21 43.47 -14.47
N LYS A 371 14.09 42.24 -13.97
CA LYS A 371 12.81 41.53 -13.87
C LYS A 371 12.73 40.69 -12.60
N THR A 372 11.53 40.66 -12.03
CA THR A 372 11.13 39.72 -11.00
C THR A 372 9.80 39.11 -11.41
N GLY A 373 9.50 37.90 -10.94
CA GLY A 373 8.23 37.26 -11.21
C GLY A 373 8.11 35.90 -10.56
N THR A 374 6.96 35.28 -10.78
CA THR A 374 6.64 33.92 -10.34
C THR A 374 6.44 33.04 -11.57
N ILE A 375 6.99 31.84 -11.54
CA ILE A 375 6.78 30.80 -12.54
C ILE A 375 5.97 29.67 -11.89
N THR A 376 5.01 29.14 -12.64
CA THR A 376 4.31 27.90 -12.34
C THR A 376 4.69 26.87 -13.38
N ILE A 377 5.36 25.79 -12.96
CA ILE A 377 5.57 24.60 -13.77
C ILE A 377 4.33 23.72 -13.61
N ALA A 378 3.74 23.31 -14.73
CA ALA A 378 2.58 22.42 -14.71
C ALA A 378 2.95 21.05 -14.10
N PRO A 379 1.99 20.31 -13.54
CA PRO A 379 2.19 18.93 -13.12
C PRO A 379 2.95 18.08 -14.15
N ASN A 380 3.79 17.17 -13.66
CA ASN A 380 4.53 16.18 -14.44
C ASN A 380 5.37 16.78 -15.58
N THR A 381 5.80 18.05 -15.42
CA THR A 381 6.62 18.76 -16.42
C THR A 381 8.04 18.95 -15.88
N SER A 382 9.04 18.65 -16.72
CA SER A 382 10.45 18.66 -16.31
C SER A 382 11.17 19.99 -16.49
N THR A 383 10.58 20.99 -17.16
CA THR A 383 11.25 22.26 -17.43
C THR A 383 10.31 23.46 -17.45
N ALA A 384 10.87 24.64 -17.22
CA ALA A 384 10.28 25.93 -17.53
C ALA A 384 11.36 26.91 -17.96
N THR A 385 10.97 28.01 -18.63
CA THR A 385 11.91 29.02 -19.10
C THR A 385 11.69 30.38 -18.44
N ILE A 386 12.78 31.10 -18.23
CA ILE A 386 12.79 32.49 -17.79
C ILE A 386 13.38 33.32 -18.92
N SER A 387 12.62 34.32 -19.38
CA SER A 387 13.02 35.22 -20.46
C SER A 387 13.26 36.64 -19.94
N ILE A 388 14.49 37.11 -20.12
CA ILE A 388 14.97 38.44 -19.75
C ILE A 388 15.37 39.20 -21.02
N PRO A 389 14.75 40.36 -21.33
CA PRO A 389 15.17 41.18 -22.46
C PRO A 389 16.61 41.68 -22.29
N ILE A 390 17.42 41.54 -23.34
CA ILE A 390 18.73 42.16 -23.47
C ILE A 390 18.52 43.50 -24.19
N LEU A 391 19.13 44.54 -23.65
CA LEU A 391 19.07 45.88 -24.24
C LEU A 391 20.29 46.01 -25.13
N ASN A 392 20.07 46.37 -26.39
CA ASN A 392 21.15 46.52 -27.35
C ASN A 392 21.54 47.98 -27.50
N ASP A 393 22.84 48.25 -27.51
CA ASP A 393 23.38 49.51 -27.98
C ASP A 393 24.46 49.34 -29.07
N ASN A 394 25.33 50.34 -29.20
CA ASN A 394 26.36 50.46 -30.23
C ASN A 394 27.73 50.78 -29.62
N LEU A 395 27.84 50.74 -28.30
CA LEU A 395 29.10 50.84 -27.60
C LEU A 395 29.85 49.52 -27.80
N ASN A 396 31.17 49.58 -27.65
CA ASN A 396 32.00 48.39 -27.67
C ASN A 396 32.40 48.10 -26.23
N GLU A 397 31.85 47.05 -25.66
CA GLU A 397 31.99 46.71 -24.25
C GLU A 397 32.69 45.36 -24.07
N ALA A 398 33.24 45.14 -22.88
CA ALA A 398 33.76 43.82 -22.51
C ALA A 398 32.60 42.91 -22.09
N ASN A 399 32.78 41.59 -22.12
CA ASN A 399 31.73 40.68 -21.64
C ASN A 399 31.26 41.03 -20.22
N GLU A 400 29.95 41.13 -20.08
CA GLU A 400 29.28 41.47 -18.83
C GLU A 400 28.39 40.32 -18.36
N THR A 401 28.00 40.34 -17.09
CA THR A 401 27.23 39.27 -16.48
C THR A 401 26.19 39.79 -15.50
N PHE A 402 25.06 39.09 -15.44
CA PHE A 402 24.07 39.22 -14.38
C PHE A 402 23.56 37.84 -13.97
N ALA A 403 22.93 37.75 -12.81
CA ALA A 403 22.39 36.52 -12.25
C ALA A 403 20.86 36.51 -12.26
N ILE A 404 20.29 35.30 -12.33
CA ILE A 404 18.89 34.99 -12.01
C ILE A 404 18.89 34.16 -10.73
N ASN A 405 18.28 34.69 -9.67
CA ASN A 405 18.13 33.99 -8.41
C ASN A 405 16.73 33.41 -8.29
N LEU A 406 16.63 32.11 -8.07
CA LEU A 406 15.39 31.39 -7.74
C LEU A 406 15.13 31.42 -6.24
N SER A 407 13.87 31.54 -5.84
CA SER A 407 13.47 31.60 -4.43
C SER A 407 12.03 31.10 -4.21
N ASN A 408 11.70 30.82 -2.95
CA ASN A 408 10.35 30.45 -2.51
C ASN A 408 9.72 29.30 -3.33
N PRO A 409 10.40 28.15 -3.50
CA PRO A 409 9.78 27.02 -4.18
C PRO A 409 8.63 26.43 -3.35
N VAL A 410 7.59 25.95 -4.03
CA VAL A 410 6.51 25.14 -3.46
C VAL A 410 6.47 23.82 -4.23
N ASN A 411 6.31 22.70 -3.51
CA ASN A 411 6.35 21.34 -4.06
C ASN A 411 7.68 20.94 -4.70
N ALA A 412 8.75 21.69 -4.39
CA ALA A 412 10.11 21.38 -4.81
C ALA A 412 11.12 22.00 -3.85
N THR A 413 12.37 21.58 -3.98
CA THR A 413 13.53 22.17 -3.30
C THR A 413 14.48 22.78 -4.34
N LEU A 414 15.38 23.68 -3.93
CA LEU A 414 16.38 24.28 -4.83
C LEU A 414 17.74 23.61 -4.62
N THR A 415 18.32 23.04 -5.68
CA THR A 415 19.70 22.50 -5.65
C THR A 415 20.68 23.49 -6.25
N ASN A 416 20.34 24.09 -7.40
CA ASN A 416 21.06 25.23 -7.96
C ASN A 416 20.09 26.38 -8.18
N ASN A 417 20.16 27.38 -7.31
CA ASN A 417 19.24 28.52 -7.32
C ASN A 417 19.78 29.74 -8.09
N LYS A 418 20.94 29.67 -8.74
CA LYS A 418 21.56 30.81 -9.41
C LYS A 418 22.00 30.46 -10.83
N GLY A 419 21.35 31.09 -11.81
CA GLY A 419 21.74 31.04 -13.22
C GLY A 419 22.52 32.29 -13.58
N ILE A 420 23.63 32.15 -14.29
CA ILE A 420 24.44 33.26 -14.77
C ILE A 420 24.18 33.48 -16.26
N VAL A 421 23.90 34.72 -16.63
CA VAL A 421 23.83 35.16 -18.02
C VAL A 421 25.08 35.99 -18.28
N THR A 422 25.85 35.60 -19.28
CA THR A 422 26.92 36.43 -19.86
C THR A 422 26.39 37.12 -21.11
N ILE A 423 26.50 38.44 -21.17
CA ILE A 423 26.23 39.25 -22.35
C ILE A 423 27.58 39.51 -23.01
N SER A 424 27.73 39.12 -24.28
CA SER A 424 28.89 39.45 -25.10
C SER A 424 28.51 40.42 -26.20
N ASP A 425 29.43 41.32 -26.54
CA ASP A 425 29.23 42.35 -27.54
C ASP A 425 29.97 42.01 -28.86
N THR A 426 29.63 42.71 -29.94
CA THR A 426 30.31 42.67 -31.23
C THR A 426 31.11 43.95 -31.45
N LEU A 427 32.43 43.84 -31.33
CA LEU A 427 33.34 44.92 -31.67
C LEU A 427 33.24 45.25 -33.15
N THR A 428 32.78 46.46 -33.47
CA THR A 428 32.79 46.99 -34.85
C THR A 428 34.01 47.89 -35.08
N ALA A 429 34.74 47.66 -36.18
CA ALA A 429 35.96 48.40 -36.49
C ALA A 429 36.06 48.82 -37.96
N ASN A 430 36.66 49.97 -38.24
CA ASN A 430 36.97 50.47 -39.59
C ASN A 430 38.48 50.65 -39.81
N VAL A 431 39.29 50.04 -38.93
CA VAL A 431 40.75 50.00 -38.95
C VAL A 431 41.21 48.58 -38.62
N THR A 432 42.46 48.25 -38.97
CA THR A 432 43.06 46.96 -38.57
C THR A 432 43.00 46.79 -37.06
N THR A 433 42.43 45.68 -36.60
CA THR A 433 42.05 45.49 -35.20
C THR A 433 42.42 44.09 -34.72
N THR A 434 43.00 44.03 -33.52
CA THR A 434 43.18 42.81 -32.75
C THR A 434 42.19 42.82 -31.60
N LEU A 435 41.40 41.76 -31.43
CA LEU A 435 40.45 41.62 -30.35
C LEU A 435 41.16 41.70 -28.98
N PRO A 436 40.68 42.56 -28.06
CA PRO A 436 41.08 42.52 -26.66
C PRO A 436 40.74 41.17 -26.02
N ALA A 437 41.25 40.90 -24.81
CA ALA A 437 40.80 39.75 -24.04
C ALA A 437 39.30 39.86 -23.71
N ASN A 438 38.58 38.73 -23.73
CA ASN A 438 37.14 38.62 -23.42
C ASN A 438 36.21 39.38 -24.36
N VAL A 439 36.63 39.62 -25.59
CA VAL A 439 35.77 40.07 -26.69
C VAL A 439 35.90 39.05 -27.80
N GLU A 440 34.80 38.38 -28.14
CA GLU A 440 34.83 37.22 -29.03
C GLU A 440 34.29 37.51 -30.43
N ASN A 441 33.57 38.61 -30.64
CA ASN A 441 33.00 38.94 -31.94
C ASN A 441 33.63 40.22 -32.50
N LEU A 442 34.19 40.15 -33.72
CA LEU A 442 34.73 41.28 -34.47
C LEU A 442 34.03 41.40 -35.83
N THR A 443 33.54 42.59 -36.17
CA THR A 443 33.07 42.91 -37.52
C THR A 443 33.86 44.10 -38.07
N LEU A 444 34.59 43.87 -39.16
CA LEU A 444 35.25 44.92 -39.93
C LEU A 444 34.24 45.60 -40.85
N THR A 445 34.36 46.92 -41.01
CA THR A 445 33.43 47.73 -41.79
C THR A 445 34.15 48.55 -42.86
N GLY A 446 33.41 49.07 -43.83
CA GLY A 446 33.95 49.82 -44.96
C GLY A 446 34.53 48.93 -46.06
N SER A 447 35.40 49.50 -46.90
CA SER A 447 36.00 48.84 -48.07
C SER A 447 37.53 48.91 -48.11
N ALA A 448 38.15 49.42 -47.04
CA ALA A 448 39.60 49.45 -46.92
C ALA A 448 40.17 48.06 -46.65
N ASN A 449 41.39 47.80 -47.10
CA ASN A 449 42.14 46.56 -46.82
C ASN A 449 42.67 46.58 -45.39
N ILE A 450 41.77 46.34 -44.43
CA ILE A 450 42.06 46.25 -43.00
C ILE A 450 42.07 44.80 -42.54
N ASN A 451 42.72 44.51 -41.42
CA ASN A 451 42.90 43.14 -40.95
C ASN A 451 42.20 42.90 -39.62
N GLY A 452 41.78 41.66 -39.39
CA GLY A 452 41.16 41.20 -38.15
C GLY A 452 42.04 40.15 -37.49
N THR A 453 42.34 40.32 -36.21
CA THR A 453 43.09 39.32 -35.43
C THR A 453 42.34 38.99 -34.15
N GLY A 454 42.20 37.71 -33.84
CA GLY A 454 41.55 37.21 -32.64
C GLY A 454 42.40 37.31 -31.37
N ASN A 455 41.90 36.71 -30.30
CA ASN A 455 42.54 36.50 -29.02
C ASN A 455 42.76 34.99 -28.78
N ALA A 456 42.74 34.50 -27.54
CA ALA A 456 42.95 33.08 -27.25
C ALA A 456 41.64 32.29 -27.00
N GLY A 457 40.50 32.96 -27.16
CA GLY A 457 39.16 32.37 -27.03
C GLY A 457 38.54 32.10 -28.40
N ASN A 458 37.34 31.51 -28.39
CA ASN A 458 36.63 31.16 -29.62
C ASN A 458 36.08 32.42 -30.29
N ASN A 459 36.71 32.88 -31.36
CA ASN A 459 36.39 34.15 -31.99
C ASN A 459 35.50 34.00 -33.23
N LYS A 460 34.56 34.92 -33.41
CA LYS A 460 33.81 35.13 -34.64
C LYS A 460 34.31 36.42 -35.29
N ILE A 461 35.07 36.29 -36.38
CA ILE A 461 35.64 37.44 -37.09
C ILE A 461 35.01 37.53 -38.47
N THR A 462 34.39 38.67 -38.76
CA THR A 462 33.83 38.97 -40.08
C THR A 462 34.58 40.15 -40.70
N GLY A 463 35.17 39.90 -41.86
CA GLY A 463 35.82 40.90 -42.69
C GLY A 463 34.84 41.84 -43.39
N ASN A 464 35.38 42.79 -44.14
CA ASN A 464 34.63 43.81 -44.85
C ASN A 464 34.64 43.53 -46.36
N SER A 465 34.55 44.55 -47.22
CA SER A 465 34.59 44.35 -48.68
C SER A 465 35.98 44.57 -49.32
N GLY A 466 37.01 44.78 -48.50
CA GLY A 466 38.40 44.91 -48.93
C GLY A 466 39.15 43.60 -48.75
N ASN A 467 40.39 43.54 -49.21
CA ASN A 467 41.23 42.35 -49.03
C ASN A 467 41.73 42.29 -47.58
N ASN A 468 41.14 41.42 -46.77
CA ASN A 468 41.43 41.29 -45.35
C ASN A 468 42.43 40.17 -45.07
N GLN A 469 43.34 40.39 -44.13
CA GLN A 469 44.02 39.30 -43.44
C GLN A 469 43.28 38.97 -42.16
N ILE A 470 42.88 37.72 -41.99
CA ILE A 470 42.08 37.24 -40.87
C ILE A 470 42.84 36.13 -40.15
N ASN A 471 43.09 36.31 -38.86
CA ASN A 471 43.76 35.33 -38.01
C ASN A 471 42.95 35.12 -36.73
N GLY A 472 42.33 33.95 -36.56
CA GLY A 472 41.57 33.61 -35.35
C GLY A 472 42.45 33.44 -34.09
N ARG A 473 43.71 33.05 -34.30
CA ARG A 473 44.67 32.60 -33.28
C ARG A 473 44.26 31.27 -32.64
N ALA A 474 44.12 31.21 -31.33
CA ALA A 474 43.84 29.98 -30.59
C ALA A 474 42.37 30.00 -30.18
N GLY A 475 41.71 28.84 -30.25
CA GLY A 475 40.29 28.75 -29.98
C GLY A 475 39.63 27.84 -31.01
N ILE A 476 38.30 27.79 -30.98
CA ILE A 476 37.48 27.30 -32.09
C ILE A 476 36.91 28.53 -32.78
N ASP A 477 37.53 28.94 -33.87
CA ASP A 477 37.23 30.20 -34.51
C ASP A 477 36.27 30.05 -35.69
N THR A 478 35.45 31.07 -35.93
CA THR A 478 34.61 31.22 -37.12
C THR A 478 35.01 32.48 -37.86
N LEU A 479 35.61 32.30 -39.03
CA LEU A 479 36.24 33.35 -39.83
C LEU A 479 35.45 33.55 -41.13
N THR A 480 35.09 34.79 -41.43
CA THR A 480 34.39 35.20 -42.65
C THR A 480 35.22 36.28 -43.32
N GLY A 481 35.65 36.08 -44.56
CA GLY A 481 36.44 37.05 -45.33
C GLY A 481 35.63 38.27 -45.75
N GLY A 482 34.40 38.03 -46.21
CA GLY A 482 33.53 39.03 -46.81
C GLY A 482 33.68 39.06 -48.33
N LEU A 483 33.78 40.26 -48.89
CA LEU A 483 34.12 40.41 -50.31
C LEU A 483 35.59 40.80 -50.42
N GLY A 484 36.27 40.36 -51.45
CA GLY A 484 37.68 40.68 -51.65
C GLY A 484 38.47 39.44 -52.03
N ALA A 485 39.78 39.59 -52.07
CA ALA A 485 40.71 38.46 -52.08
C ALA A 485 41.34 38.40 -50.69
N ASP A 486 40.79 37.56 -49.83
CA ASP A 486 41.11 37.50 -48.41
C ASP A 486 42.20 36.48 -48.13
N THR A 487 42.94 36.68 -47.03
CA THR A 487 43.98 35.76 -46.57
C THR A 487 43.68 35.30 -45.16
N PHE A 488 43.41 34.02 -44.98
CA PHE A 488 43.21 33.40 -43.68
C PHE A 488 44.52 32.83 -43.17
N ILE A 489 44.98 33.28 -42.00
CA ILE A 489 46.27 32.91 -41.43
C ILE A 489 46.05 31.84 -40.37
N PHE A 490 46.72 30.69 -40.52
CA PHE A 490 46.68 29.59 -39.55
C PHE A 490 48.08 29.24 -39.05
N GLN A 491 48.17 28.95 -37.75
CA GLN A 491 49.40 28.49 -37.11
C GLN A 491 49.23 27.03 -36.69
N PHE A 492 50.20 26.18 -37.06
CA PHE A 492 50.21 24.78 -36.64
C PHE A 492 50.04 24.65 -35.12
N GLY A 493 49.22 23.70 -34.70
CA GLY A 493 48.82 23.49 -33.30
C GLY A 493 47.65 24.33 -32.78
N GLN A 494 47.12 25.31 -33.55
CA GLN A 494 45.95 26.10 -33.12
C GLN A 494 44.62 25.50 -33.62
N SER A 495 44.48 25.26 -34.93
CA SER A 495 43.28 24.63 -35.52
C SER A 495 43.41 23.10 -35.58
N THR A 496 43.31 22.42 -34.44
CA THR A 496 43.49 20.96 -34.35
C THR A 496 42.17 20.19 -34.50
N ILE A 497 42.18 18.86 -34.35
CA ILE A 497 40.92 18.08 -34.37
C ILE A 497 39.96 18.45 -33.22
N SER A 498 40.49 18.84 -32.06
CA SER A 498 39.70 19.25 -30.89
C SER A 498 39.28 20.71 -30.92
N THR A 499 39.98 21.52 -31.70
CA THR A 499 39.81 22.98 -31.78
C THR A 499 39.74 23.43 -33.24
N SER A 500 38.96 22.72 -34.08
CA SER A 500 38.96 22.96 -35.52
C SER A 500 38.28 24.28 -35.84
N ASP A 501 39.03 25.19 -36.45
CA ASP A 501 38.53 26.47 -36.94
C ASP A 501 37.71 26.30 -38.20
N ARG A 502 36.92 27.33 -38.49
CA ARG A 502 36.00 27.33 -39.61
C ARG A 502 36.07 28.60 -40.43
N ILE A 503 36.25 28.46 -41.73
CA ILE A 503 36.07 29.54 -42.71
C ILE A 503 34.68 29.43 -43.32
N THR A 504 33.95 30.54 -43.41
CA THR A 504 32.52 30.51 -43.80
C THR A 504 32.22 30.86 -45.25
N ASP A 505 33.18 31.38 -46.00
CA ASP A 505 32.93 31.99 -47.32
C ASP A 505 34.11 31.89 -48.30
N PHE A 506 35.05 30.96 -48.05
CA PHE A 506 36.27 30.81 -48.85
C PHE A 506 35.96 30.67 -50.36
N ALA A 507 36.49 31.60 -51.15
CA ALA A 507 36.36 31.65 -52.60
C ALA A 507 37.64 31.16 -53.30
N ILE A 508 37.55 30.01 -53.98
CA ILE A 508 38.72 29.43 -54.68
C ILE A 508 39.29 30.41 -55.69
N ASN A 509 40.62 30.46 -55.79
CA ASN A 509 41.39 31.34 -56.68
C ASN A 509 41.36 32.82 -56.28
N SER A 510 40.38 33.28 -55.51
CA SER A 510 40.38 34.63 -54.91
C SER A 510 41.10 34.59 -53.56
N ASP A 511 40.53 33.87 -52.60
CA ASP A 511 41.03 33.81 -51.24
C ASP A 511 42.22 32.87 -51.13
N LYS A 512 42.97 33.05 -50.06
CA LYS A 512 44.20 32.31 -49.78
C LYS A 512 44.31 31.95 -48.31
N ILE A 513 45.13 30.95 -48.05
CA ILE A 513 45.53 30.47 -46.74
C ILE A 513 47.03 30.70 -46.60
N ASP A 514 47.42 31.40 -45.54
CA ASP A 514 48.81 31.60 -45.16
C ASP A 514 49.12 30.79 -43.88
N LEU A 515 50.33 30.27 -43.79
CA LEU A 515 50.71 29.29 -42.78
C LEU A 515 51.87 29.80 -41.92
N LEU A 516 51.74 29.56 -40.63
CA LEU A 516 52.79 29.79 -39.63
C LEU A 516 53.18 28.46 -38.98
N THR A 517 54.47 28.28 -38.74
CA THR A 517 55.01 27.22 -37.87
C THR A 517 54.39 27.28 -36.47
N GLN A 518 54.49 26.21 -35.68
CA GLN A 518 53.99 26.21 -34.30
C GLN A 518 54.61 27.32 -33.42
N ALA A 519 55.81 27.81 -33.77
CA ALA A 519 56.46 28.95 -33.10
C ALA A 519 56.03 30.33 -33.65
N GLY A 520 55.08 30.39 -34.58
CA GLY A 520 54.55 31.63 -35.16
C GLY A 520 55.39 32.23 -36.30
N ASN A 521 56.45 31.55 -36.77
CA ASN A 521 57.23 32.00 -37.92
C ASN A 521 56.57 31.60 -39.24
N ALA A 522 56.66 32.46 -40.26
CA ALA A 522 56.19 32.14 -41.62
C ALA A 522 56.86 30.89 -42.19
N ILE A 523 56.09 30.09 -42.93
CA ILE A 523 56.56 28.89 -43.64
C ILE A 523 56.06 28.93 -45.08
N SER A 524 56.78 28.27 -45.99
CA SER A 524 56.32 28.09 -47.37
C SER A 524 55.00 27.31 -47.42
N ALA A 525 54.18 27.61 -48.43
CA ALA A 525 53.01 26.81 -48.77
C ALA A 525 53.31 25.30 -48.89
N PRO A 526 52.29 24.43 -48.74
CA PRO A 526 52.46 22.99 -48.88
C PRO A 526 53.10 22.62 -50.21
N SER A 527 54.08 21.71 -50.16
CA SER A 527 54.81 21.22 -51.33
C SER A 527 53.94 20.37 -52.25
N ASN A 528 52.90 19.74 -51.70
CA ASN A 528 51.90 18.96 -52.40
C ASN A 528 50.52 19.26 -51.83
N PHE A 529 49.51 19.33 -52.70
CA PHE A 529 48.11 19.47 -52.29
C PHE A 529 47.24 18.54 -53.14
N SER A 530 46.34 17.79 -52.51
CA SER A 530 45.48 16.82 -53.20
C SER A 530 44.03 16.85 -52.72
N ARG A 531 43.11 16.32 -53.52
CA ARG A 531 41.73 16.06 -53.13
C ARG A 531 41.49 14.57 -52.94
N ALA A 532 40.98 14.21 -51.77
CA ALA A 532 40.50 12.88 -51.41
C ALA A 532 39.07 12.63 -51.93
N ALA A 533 38.68 11.35 -51.99
CA ALA A 533 37.29 10.98 -52.20
C ALA A 533 36.39 11.48 -51.06
N ASN A 534 35.12 11.73 -51.36
CA ASN A 534 34.14 12.16 -50.36
C ASN A 534 33.95 11.08 -49.28
N SER A 535 33.62 11.49 -48.06
CA SER A 535 33.40 10.63 -46.90
C SER A 535 31.98 10.77 -46.34
N THR A 536 31.48 9.73 -45.67
CA THR A 536 30.16 9.67 -45.02
C THR A 536 30.25 9.48 -43.51
N VAL A 537 31.45 9.53 -42.94
CA VAL A 537 31.69 9.42 -41.50
C VAL A 537 31.04 10.56 -40.71
N THR A 538 30.76 10.29 -39.44
CA THR A 538 30.00 11.20 -38.57
C THR A 538 30.82 11.89 -37.49
N THR A 539 32.12 11.58 -37.37
CA THR A 539 33.05 12.23 -36.43
C THR A 539 34.35 12.63 -37.12
N LEU A 540 34.99 13.71 -36.66
CA LEU A 540 36.26 14.18 -37.22
C LEU A 540 37.38 13.13 -37.03
N GLN A 541 37.37 12.42 -35.90
CA GLN A 541 38.35 11.35 -35.66
C GLN A 541 38.21 10.21 -36.67
N ASN A 542 36.98 9.82 -37.02
CA ASN A 542 36.75 8.78 -38.03
C ASN A 542 37.08 9.29 -39.44
N LEU A 543 36.86 10.57 -39.72
CA LEU A 543 37.31 11.20 -40.96
C LEU A 543 38.82 11.04 -41.15
N ILE A 544 39.59 11.44 -40.14
CA ILE A 544 41.04 11.31 -40.17
C ILE A 544 41.45 9.84 -40.35
N ASN A 545 40.96 8.95 -39.48
CA ASN A 545 41.39 7.55 -39.46
C ASN A 545 41.07 6.77 -40.75
N GLN A 546 39.96 7.12 -41.41
CA GLN A 546 39.46 6.34 -42.55
C GLN A 546 39.89 6.92 -43.90
N VAL A 547 40.11 8.23 -43.98
CA VAL A 547 40.50 8.89 -45.23
C VAL A 547 42.01 9.06 -45.31
N PHE A 548 42.70 9.35 -44.22
CA PHE A 548 44.12 9.70 -44.25
C PHE A 548 44.99 8.65 -43.57
N THR A 549 46.04 8.22 -44.27
CA THR A 549 47.05 7.30 -43.73
C THR A 549 48.11 8.09 -42.98
N ASP A 550 48.57 7.59 -41.82
CA ASP A 550 49.74 8.15 -41.15
C ASP A 550 51.06 7.75 -41.82
N ALA A 551 52.18 8.38 -41.44
CA ALA A 551 53.49 8.11 -42.04
C ALA A 551 53.96 6.67 -41.95
N ASN A 552 53.49 5.96 -40.92
CA ASN A 552 53.94 4.62 -40.61
C ASN A 552 53.02 3.54 -41.19
N GLY A 553 51.90 3.92 -41.83
CA GLY A 553 50.87 3.00 -42.29
C GLY A 553 50.15 2.26 -41.16
N ALA A 554 50.22 2.77 -39.93
CA ALA A 554 49.61 2.17 -38.74
C ALA A 554 48.10 2.45 -38.66
N ILE A 555 47.60 3.47 -39.37
CA ILE A 555 46.17 3.77 -39.48
C ILE A 555 45.66 3.46 -40.90
N THR A 556 44.52 2.77 -41.01
CA THR A 556 43.89 2.36 -42.28
C THR A 556 43.19 3.53 -43.00
N GLY A 557 43.96 4.44 -43.59
CA GLY A 557 43.47 5.48 -44.51
C GLY A 557 43.68 5.13 -45.98
N ASN A 558 43.03 5.85 -46.90
CA ASN A 558 43.13 5.64 -48.36
C ASN A 558 43.94 6.72 -49.10
N GLN A 559 44.30 7.83 -48.44
CA GLN A 559 45.12 8.91 -48.99
C GLN A 559 46.34 9.17 -48.10
N GLY A 560 47.54 9.20 -48.69
CA GLY A 560 48.77 9.53 -47.96
C GLY A 560 48.91 11.03 -47.69
N LEU A 561 49.33 11.40 -46.47
CA LEU A 561 49.74 12.76 -46.10
C LEU A 561 51.25 12.79 -45.88
N GLY A 562 51.98 13.41 -46.81
CA GLY A 562 53.43 13.58 -46.73
C GLY A 562 53.83 14.81 -45.90
N VAL A 563 55.13 14.92 -45.61
CA VAL A 563 55.72 16.10 -44.96
C VAL A 563 55.37 17.36 -45.76
N ASN A 564 54.93 18.43 -45.07
CA ASN A 564 54.54 19.70 -45.67
C ASN A 564 53.58 19.51 -46.87
N SER A 565 52.49 18.79 -46.65
CA SER A 565 51.46 18.52 -47.65
C SER A 565 50.08 18.86 -47.13
N ALA A 566 49.13 19.07 -48.03
CA ALA A 566 47.74 19.30 -47.70
C ALA A 566 46.82 18.33 -48.43
N ALA A 567 45.63 18.11 -47.88
CA ALA A 567 44.57 17.39 -48.55
C ALA A 567 43.19 17.96 -48.24
N LEU A 568 42.31 17.91 -49.24
CA LEU A 568 40.92 18.32 -49.14
C LEU A 568 40.00 17.09 -49.14
N VAL A 569 39.02 17.05 -48.24
CA VAL A 569 37.99 16.01 -48.20
C VAL A 569 36.61 16.62 -47.95
N GLN A 570 35.59 16.14 -48.64
CA GLN A 570 34.21 16.55 -48.40
C GLN A 570 33.46 15.46 -47.62
N VAL A 571 32.81 15.83 -46.53
CA VAL A 571 31.88 14.99 -45.77
C VAL A 571 30.44 15.35 -46.16
N THR A 572 29.66 14.37 -46.61
CA THR A 572 28.34 14.62 -47.23
C THR A 572 27.15 14.35 -46.31
N THR A 573 27.36 13.78 -45.12
CA THR A 573 26.30 13.34 -44.21
C THR A 573 26.63 13.59 -42.74
N GLY A 574 25.59 13.75 -41.92
CA GLY A 574 25.74 13.86 -40.45
C GLY A 574 26.07 15.26 -39.95
N ALA A 575 26.34 15.36 -38.64
CA ALA A 575 26.54 16.63 -37.95
C ALA A 575 27.83 17.38 -38.36
N ILE A 576 28.80 16.66 -38.93
CA ILE A 576 30.07 17.23 -39.39
C ILE A 576 30.11 17.45 -40.91
N ALA A 577 28.96 17.45 -41.60
CA ALA A 577 28.94 17.69 -43.05
C ALA A 577 29.64 19.02 -43.41
N GLY A 578 30.52 18.98 -44.42
CA GLY A 578 31.38 20.11 -44.77
C GLY A 578 32.60 19.70 -45.57
N THR A 579 33.41 20.69 -45.97
CA THR A 579 34.68 20.47 -46.66
C THR A 579 35.81 20.73 -45.68
N TYR A 580 36.69 19.76 -45.49
CA TYR A 580 37.80 19.84 -44.56
C TYR A 580 39.13 19.91 -45.31
N LEU A 581 39.93 20.89 -44.94
CA LEU A 581 41.32 21.02 -45.34
C LEU A 581 42.19 20.50 -44.20
N VAL A 582 42.98 19.47 -44.52
CA VAL A 582 43.97 18.88 -43.62
C VAL A 582 45.34 19.31 -44.08
N ILE A 583 46.18 19.84 -43.20
CA ILE A 583 47.52 20.28 -43.53
C ILE A 583 48.50 19.66 -42.54
N ASN A 584 49.48 18.96 -43.08
CA ASN A 584 50.49 18.22 -42.36
C ASN A 584 51.72 19.11 -42.12
N ASP A 585 52.27 19.06 -40.91
CA ASP A 585 53.46 19.78 -40.51
C ASP A 585 54.77 19.15 -41.08
N SER A 586 55.89 19.34 -40.38
CA SER A 586 57.19 18.76 -40.75
C SER A 586 57.32 17.24 -40.50
N THR A 587 56.36 16.61 -39.85
CA THR A 587 56.33 15.19 -39.48
C THR A 587 55.28 14.51 -40.32
N ALA A 588 55.61 13.47 -41.07
CA ALA A 588 54.62 12.85 -41.96
C ALA A 588 53.45 12.19 -41.20
N GLY A 589 52.28 12.12 -41.86
CA GLY A 589 51.04 11.55 -41.34
C GLY A 589 50.30 12.47 -40.36
N PHE A 590 48.98 12.36 -40.25
CA PHE A 590 48.24 13.30 -39.40
C PHE A 590 48.53 13.15 -37.91
N GLN A 591 48.99 14.21 -37.23
CA GLN A 591 49.10 14.29 -35.78
C GLN A 591 48.05 15.23 -35.20
N SER A 592 47.14 14.68 -34.40
CA SER A 592 45.96 15.38 -33.87
C SER A 592 46.24 16.61 -33.02
N SER A 593 47.46 16.75 -32.48
CA SER A 593 47.86 17.86 -31.62
C SER A 593 48.64 18.98 -32.32
N SER A 594 49.18 18.75 -33.53
CA SER A 594 50.05 19.72 -34.21
C SER A 594 49.60 20.05 -35.63
N ASP A 595 48.97 19.10 -36.32
CA ASP A 595 48.49 19.32 -37.67
C ASP A 595 47.20 20.14 -37.70
N LEU A 596 47.01 20.84 -38.83
CA LEU A 596 45.85 21.69 -39.03
C LEU A 596 44.71 20.89 -39.62
N LEU A 597 43.53 21.08 -39.02
CA LEU A 597 42.24 20.68 -39.55
C LEU A 597 41.35 21.92 -39.58
N ILE A 598 41.02 22.38 -40.78
CA ILE A 598 40.19 23.57 -40.99
C ILE A 598 38.91 23.14 -41.72
N ASN A 599 37.76 23.55 -41.20
CA ASN A 599 36.49 23.38 -41.88
C ASN A 599 36.22 24.58 -42.78
N ILE A 600 35.87 24.34 -44.04
CA ILE A 600 35.51 25.37 -45.00
C ILE A 600 34.03 25.19 -45.32
N THR A 601 33.16 25.85 -44.54
CA THR A 601 31.69 25.78 -44.69
C THR A 601 31.20 26.98 -45.47
N GLY A 602 30.82 26.84 -46.74
CA GLY A 602 30.47 28.00 -47.58
C GLY A 602 31.49 28.26 -48.69
N PHE A 603 32.17 27.19 -49.07
CA PHE A 603 32.97 27.05 -50.27
C PHE A 603 32.27 27.67 -51.50
N THR A 604 32.81 28.75 -52.05
CA THR A 604 32.32 29.35 -53.30
C THR A 604 33.27 29.01 -54.46
N GLY A 605 32.68 28.56 -55.58
CA GLY A 605 33.39 27.99 -56.73
C GLY A 605 33.23 26.46 -56.86
N THR A 606 33.82 25.88 -57.90
CA THR A 606 33.75 24.44 -58.17
C THR A 606 34.82 23.69 -57.39
N LEU A 607 34.44 22.65 -56.64
CA LEU A 607 35.38 21.81 -55.91
C LEU A 607 36.38 21.19 -56.91
N PRO A 608 37.71 21.19 -56.63
CA PRO A 608 38.69 20.62 -57.54
C PRO A 608 38.42 19.15 -57.88
N ASP A 609 38.99 18.66 -58.98
CA ASP A 609 38.95 17.25 -59.32
C ASP A 609 39.69 16.39 -58.29
N LEU A 610 39.41 15.08 -58.26
CA LEU A 610 40.13 14.12 -57.41
C LEU A 610 41.62 14.07 -57.83
N GLY A 611 42.53 14.04 -56.85
CA GLY A 611 43.98 14.02 -57.09
C GLY A 611 44.64 15.39 -56.88
N ASN A 612 45.74 15.68 -57.59
CA ASN A 612 46.56 16.88 -57.32
C ASN A 612 45.81 18.18 -57.60
N ILE A 613 45.94 19.13 -56.68
CA ILE A 613 45.40 20.49 -56.75
C ILE A 613 46.56 21.47 -56.89
N THR A 614 46.39 22.51 -57.71
CA THR A 614 47.35 23.61 -57.78
C THR A 614 47.40 24.36 -56.44
N VAL A 615 48.57 24.34 -55.79
CA VAL A 615 48.80 24.95 -54.46
C VAL A 615 48.38 26.42 -54.44
N GLY A 616 48.77 27.19 -55.45
CA GLY A 616 48.46 28.63 -55.54
C GLY A 616 46.96 28.97 -55.68
N ASN A 617 46.08 27.99 -55.86
CA ASN A 617 44.64 28.25 -55.84
C ASN A 617 44.13 28.52 -54.42
N PHE A 618 44.80 27.95 -53.40
CA PHE A 618 44.38 27.98 -52.00
C PHE A 618 45.42 28.60 -51.06
N PHE A 619 46.72 28.55 -51.38
CA PHE A 619 47.79 28.99 -50.49
C PHE A 619 48.60 30.15 -51.09
N VAL A 620 49.18 31.01 -50.24
CA VAL A 620 50.11 32.10 -50.61
C VAL A 620 51.54 31.62 -50.68
#